data_AF-A0A2G5LGX9-F1
#
_entry.id   AF-A0A2G5LGX9-F1
#
_cell.length_a   1.000
_cell.length_b   1.000
_cell.length_c   1.000
_cell.angle_alpha   90.00
_cell.angle_beta   90.00
_cell.angle_gamma   90.00
#
_symmetry.space_group_name_H-M   'P 1'
#
loop_
_entity.id
_entity.type
_entity.pdbx_description
1 polymer ?
#
loop_
_entity_poly.entity_id
_entity_poly.type
_entity_poly.pdbx_seq_one_letter_code
_entity_poly.pdbx_strand_id
1 'polypeptide(L)'
;GHGGSDPGASANGVVEKEIVLDVALRLEAKLKEAGANVIMTRRTDTYPSLTQRVNIANNAKANIFISIHTNAAGSTSASGIETFYNN
;
A
#
# COMPACT_ATOMS: atom_id res chain seq x y z
N GLY A 1 0.97 -2.39 -0.45
CA GLY A 1 1.84 -3.56 -0.19
C GLY A 1 2.64 -3.96 -1.41
N HIS A 2 3.25 -5.15 -1.33
CA HIS A 2 3.81 -5.92 -2.45
C HIS A 2 4.75 -5.14 -3.38
N GLY A 3 4.96 -5.65 -4.59
CA GLY A 3 5.78 -5.06 -5.66
C GLY A 3 6.91 -5.99 -6.10
N GLY A 4 7.50 -5.72 -7.26
CA GLY A 4 8.56 -6.53 -7.85
C GLY A 4 8.15 -7.99 -8.00
N SER A 5 8.91 -8.88 -7.36
CA SER A 5 8.71 -10.33 -7.36
C SER A 5 7.50 -10.81 -6.53
N ASP A 6 6.92 -9.94 -5.71
CA ASP A 6 5.73 -10.26 -4.92
C ASP A 6 4.49 -9.60 -5.57
N PRO A 7 3.62 -10.38 -6.24
CA PRO A 7 2.44 -9.85 -6.91
C PRO A 7 1.29 -9.49 -5.94
N GLY A 8 1.30 -10.04 -4.73
CA GLY A 8 0.13 -10.06 -3.85
C GLY A 8 -1.02 -10.90 -4.43
N ALA A 9 -2.25 -10.62 -4.02
CA ALA A 9 -3.43 -11.30 -4.53
C ALA A 9 -3.60 -11.10 -6.05
N SER A 10 -4.06 -12.14 -6.75
CA SER A 10 -4.25 -12.10 -8.20
C SER A 10 -5.56 -12.80 -8.58
N ALA A 11 -6.40 -12.12 -9.35
CA ALA A 11 -7.67 -12.66 -9.85
C ALA A 11 -8.12 -11.88 -11.09
N ASN A 12 -8.85 -12.51 -12.01
CA ASN A 12 -9.48 -11.84 -13.15
C ASN A 12 -8.54 -10.95 -13.99
N GLY A 13 -7.26 -11.34 -14.13
CA GLY A 13 -6.27 -10.58 -14.90
C GLY A 13 -5.74 -9.32 -14.22
N VAL A 14 -6.06 -9.08 -12.94
CA VAL A 14 -5.48 -8.00 -12.15
C VAL A 14 -4.64 -8.55 -10.99
N VAL A 15 -3.60 -7.80 -10.62
CA VAL A 15 -2.70 -8.15 -9.52
C VAL A 15 -2.66 -7.02 -8.48
N GLU A 16 -2.69 -7.38 -7.21
CA GLU A 16 -2.78 -6.44 -6.08
C GLU A 16 -1.67 -5.40 -6.13
N LYS A 17 -0.42 -5.79 -6.44
CA LYS A 17 0.72 -4.86 -6.49
C LYS A 17 0.52 -3.66 -7.43
N GLU A 18 -0.23 -3.85 -8.52
CA GLU A 18 -0.53 -2.81 -9.51
C GLU A 18 -1.66 -1.92 -8.99
N ILE A 19 -2.75 -2.52 -8.50
CA ILE A 19 -3.91 -1.79 -7.95
C ILE A 19 -3.46 -0.89 -6.80
N VAL A 20 -2.72 -1.43 -5.84
CA VAL A 20 -2.30 -0.68 -4.65
C VAL A 20 -1.27 0.40 -4.98
N LEU A 21 -0.50 0.26 -6.08
CA LEU A 21 0.41 1.32 -6.53
C LEU A 21 -0.38 2.49 -7.14
N ASP A 22 -1.34 2.21 -8.02
CA ASP A 22 -2.19 3.24 -8.63
C ASP A 22 -2.96 4.02 -7.54
N VAL A 23 -3.60 3.31 -6.60
CA VAL A 23 -4.30 3.93 -5.47
C VAL A 23 -3.35 4.77 -4.62
N ALA A 24 -2.16 4.26 -4.30
CA ALA A 24 -1.18 4.98 -3.47
C ALA A 24 -0.68 6.27 -4.15
N LEU A 25 -0.46 6.26 -5.46
CA LEU A 25 -0.04 7.46 -6.21
C LEU A 25 -1.15 8.52 -6.25
N ARG A 26 -2.41 8.11 -6.41
CA ARG A 26 -3.56 9.03 -6.32
C ARG A 26 -3.72 9.62 -4.93
N LEU A 27 -3.56 8.79 -3.89
CA LEU A 27 -3.60 9.23 -2.50
C LEU A 27 -2.48 10.22 -2.21
N GLU A 28 -1.25 9.94 -2.66
CA GLU A 28 -0.12 10.85 -2.51
C GLU A 28 -0.44 12.23 -3.09
N ALA A 29 -0.95 12.29 -4.32
CA ALA A 29 -1.28 13.56 -4.97
C ALA A 29 -2.30 14.36 -4.14
N LYS A 30 -3.37 13.71 -3.68
CA LYS A 30 -4.42 14.34 -2.85
C LYS A 30 -3.91 14.81 -1.50
N LEU A 31 -3.08 14.02 -0.83
CA LEU A 31 -2.50 14.38 0.47
C LEU A 31 -1.52 15.55 0.34
N LYS A 32 -0.70 15.56 -0.72
CA LYS A 32 0.19 16.69 -1.01
C LYS A 32 -0.58 17.98 -1.32
N GLU A 33 -1.66 17.88 -2.10
CA GLU A 33 -2.58 18.99 -2.37
C GLU A 33 -3.21 19.54 -1.07
N ALA A 34 -3.54 18.66 -0.13
CA ALA A 34 -4.04 19.03 1.20
C ALA A 34 -2.96 19.56 2.17
N GLY A 35 -1.71 19.70 1.74
CA GLY A 35 -0.61 20.27 2.53
C GLY A 35 0.20 19.26 3.36
N ALA A 36 -0.02 17.95 3.18
CA ALA A 36 0.77 16.94 3.87
C ALA A 36 2.14 16.73 3.20
N ASN A 37 3.18 16.51 4.01
CA ASN A 37 4.43 15.94 3.53
C ASN A 37 4.27 14.43 3.37
N VAL A 38 4.37 13.92 2.14
CA VAL A 38 4.13 12.50 1.84
C VAL A 38 5.42 11.82 1.41
N ILE A 39 5.75 10.73 2.11
CA ILE A 39 6.90 9.87 1.84
C ILE A 39 6.37 8.49 1.42
N MET A 40 6.78 8.05 0.23
CA MET A 40 6.34 6.79 -0.35
C MET A 40 7.35 5.68 -0.06
N THR A 41 6.89 4.47 0.27
CA THR A 41 7.76 3.29 0.40
C THR A 41 8.21 2.73 -0.95
N ARG A 42 7.43 2.97 -2.02
CA ARG A 42 7.80 2.74 -3.42
C ARG A 42 6.98 3.66 -4.33
N ARG A 43 7.54 4.02 -5.49
CA ARG A 43 6.84 4.77 -6.57
C ARG A 43 6.71 3.98 -7.88
N THR A 44 7.42 2.85 -7.98
CA THR A 44 7.46 1.98 -9.15
C THR A 44 7.25 0.54 -8.71
N ASP A 45 7.33 -0.41 -9.65
CA ASP A 45 7.21 -1.84 -9.35
C ASP A 45 8.50 -2.40 -8.72
N THR A 46 8.75 -2.04 -7.47
CA THR A 46 9.86 -2.54 -6.66
C THR A 46 9.33 -3.22 -5.40
N TYR A 47 10.11 -4.17 -4.87
CA TYR A 47 9.78 -4.90 -3.65
C TYR A 47 10.57 -4.38 -2.43
N PRO A 48 10.04 -3.40 -1.67
CA PRO A 48 10.58 -3.13 -0.35
C PRO A 48 10.11 -4.22 0.63
N SER A 49 11.05 -4.80 1.38
CA SER A 49 10.73 -5.75 2.45
C SER A 49 9.90 -5.10 3.55
N LEU A 50 9.22 -5.90 4.37
CA LEU A 50 8.44 -5.38 5.50
C LEU A 50 9.29 -4.50 6.43
N THR A 51 10.50 -4.94 6.77
CA THR A 51 11.46 -4.17 7.57
C THR A 51 11.86 -2.86 6.90
N GLN A 52 12.11 -2.86 5.58
CA GLN A 52 12.44 -1.63 4.86
C GLN A 52 11.28 -0.61 4.90
N ARG A 53 10.03 -1.06 4.74
CA ARG A 53 8.85 -0.19 4.82
C ARG A 53 8.76 0.51 6.18
N VAL A 54 8.95 -0.25 7.26
CA VAL A 54 8.93 0.28 8.64
C VAL A 54 10.11 1.25 8.86
N ASN A 55 11.31 0.89 8.41
CA ASN A 55 12.50 1.73 8.57
C ASN A 55 12.36 3.08 7.84
N ILE A 56 11.75 3.10 6.64
CA ILE A 56 11.47 4.35 5.92
C ILE A 56 10.61 5.28 6.78
N ALA A 57 9.53 4.76 7.38
CA ALA A 57 8.64 5.55 8.21
C ALA A 57 9.31 6.06 9.49
N ASN A 58 10.04 5.18 10.19
CA ASN A 58 10.74 5.53 11.43
C ASN A 58 11.84 6.56 11.20
N ASN A 59 12.67 6.38 10.17
CA ASN A 59 13.76 7.31 9.84
C ASN A 59 13.22 8.68 9.41
N ALA A 60 12.09 8.69 8.72
CA ALA A 60 11.39 9.92 8.35
C ALA A 60 10.68 10.60 9.54
N LYS A 61 10.58 9.94 10.70
CA LYS A 61 9.77 10.38 11.84
C LYS A 61 8.32 10.65 11.43
N ALA A 62 7.76 9.79 10.58
CA ALA A 62 6.41 9.96 10.04
C ALA A 62 5.37 9.98 11.17
N ASN A 63 4.41 10.90 11.08
CA ASN A 63 3.31 10.99 12.06
C ASN A 63 2.26 9.89 11.85
N ILE A 64 2.07 9.44 10.61
CA ILE A 64 1.10 8.41 10.22
C ILE A 64 1.77 7.49 9.20
N PHE A 65 1.54 6.19 9.32
CA PHE A 65 1.89 5.20 8.32
C PHE A 65 0.63 4.54 7.76
N ILE A 66 0.43 4.62 6.44
CA ILE A 66 -0.71 4.02 5.75
C ILE A 66 -0.18 2.92 4.83
N SER A 67 -0.56 1.66 5.10
CA SER A 67 -0.34 0.55 4.17
C SER A 67 -1.62 0.26 3.40
N ILE A 68 -1.54 0.23 2.07
CA ILE A 68 -2.69 -0.01 1.18
C ILE A 68 -2.59 -1.42 0.62
N HIS A 69 -3.66 -2.19 0.75
CA HIS A 69 -3.78 -3.58 0.30
C HIS A 69 -5.17 -3.84 -0.30
N THR A 70 -5.29 -4.89 -1.10
CA THR A 70 -6.58 -5.42 -1.54
C THR A 70 -6.70 -6.84 -1.02
N ASN A 71 -7.59 -7.05 -0.05
CA ASN A 71 -7.72 -8.35 0.59
C ASN A 71 -8.20 -9.43 -0.41
N ALA A 72 -7.98 -10.69 -0.06
CA ALA A 72 -8.42 -11.85 -0.82
C ALA A 72 -9.05 -12.89 0.10
N ALA A 73 -10.09 -13.57 -0.40
CA ALA A 73 -10.78 -14.62 0.32
C ALA A 73 -11.09 -15.79 -0.62
N GLY A 74 -11.23 -17.00 -0.05
CA GLY A 74 -11.68 -18.17 -0.82
C GLY A 74 -13.16 -18.10 -1.21
N SER A 75 -13.98 -17.33 -0.48
CA SER A 75 -15.39 -17.08 -0.82
C SER A 75 -15.54 -15.81 -1.65
N THR A 76 -16.33 -15.89 -2.72
CA THR A 76 -16.72 -14.73 -3.54
C THR A 76 -17.74 -13.81 -2.87
N SER A 77 -18.31 -14.22 -1.72
CA SER A 77 -19.24 -13.40 -0.94
C SER A 77 -18.53 -12.35 -0.07
N ALA A 78 -17.23 -12.49 0.16
CA ALA A 78 -16.46 -11.55 0.95
C ALA A 78 -16.21 -10.27 0.13
N SER A 79 -16.68 -9.13 0.63
CA SER A 79 -16.51 -7.83 -0.02
C SER A 79 -16.59 -6.71 1.01
N GLY A 80 -15.97 -5.56 0.72
CA GLY A 80 -15.97 -4.39 1.61
C GLY A 80 -14.59 -3.81 1.83
N ILE A 81 -14.50 -2.92 2.83
CA ILE A 81 -13.27 -2.26 3.26
C ILE A 81 -13.04 -2.63 4.73
N GLU A 82 -11.78 -2.87 5.07
CA GLU A 82 -11.32 -3.11 6.43
C GLU A 82 -10.10 -2.23 6.72
N THR A 83 -9.86 -1.94 7.99
CA THR A 83 -8.70 -1.18 8.43
C THR A 83 -8.12 -1.84 9.66
N PHE A 84 -6.86 -2.25 9.56
CA PHE A 84 -6.09 -2.79 10.66
C PHE A 84 -5.22 -1.70 11.25
N TYR A 85 -5.06 -1.73 12.57
CA TYR A 85 -4.16 -0.87 13.31
C TYR A 85 -3.49 -1.69 14.43
N ASN A 86 -2.32 -1.25 14.88
CA ASN A 86 -1.67 -1.83 16.05
C ASN A 86 -2.03 -0.98 17.28
N ASN A 87 -2.28 -1.64 18.41
CA ASN A 87 -2.54 -0.98 19.70
C ASN A 87 -1.25 -0.53 20.37
#